data_AF-J9W7N5-F1
#
_entry.id   AF-J9W7N5-F1
#
_cell.length_a   1.000
_cell.length_b   1.000
_cell.length_c   1.000
_cell.angle_alpha   90.00
_cell.angle_beta   90.00
_cell.angle_gamma   90.00
#
_symmetry.space_group_name_H-M   'P 1'
#
loop_
_entity.id
_entity.type
_entity.pdbx_description
1 polymer ?
#
loop_
_entity_poly.entity_id
_entity_poly.type
_entity_poly.pdbx_seq_one_letter_code
_entity_poly.pdbx_strand_id
1 'polypeptide(L)'
;MNLYFSVNNAMHDTLIQAIPHDRILPETDFPARKVRTQRPGQIEPLEERLSNLWNQSGPDVRHRLWRNLKKLAIDSGAIETLPEHVADIVVAT
;
A
#
# COMPACT_ATOMS: atom_id res chain seq x y z
N MET A 1 17.64 8.25 -5.57
CA MET A 1 16.40 8.80 -4.99
C MET A 1 15.32 7.74 -5.21
N ASN A 2 14.95 6.99 -4.18
CA ASN A 2 13.92 5.93 -4.29
C ASN A 2 12.62 6.49 -3.73
N LEU A 3 11.63 6.73 -4.60
CA LEU A 3 10.32 7.25 -4.22
C LEU A 3 9.31 6.10 -4.18
N TYR A 4 8.41 6.17 -3.20
CA TYR A 4 7.22 5.34 -3.14
C TYR A 4 6.00 6.17 -3.52
N PHE A 5 5.00 5.51 -4.07
CA PHE A 5 3.77 6.12 -4.54
C PHE A 5 2.61 5.61 -3.69
N SER A 6 1.92 6.54 -3.04
CA SER A 6 0.65 6.27 -2.39
C SER A 6 -0.42 6.14 -3.45
N VAL A 7 -1.20 5.05 -3.42
CA VAL A 7 -2.21 4.74 -4.44
C VAL A 7 -3.56 4.53 -3.78
N ASN A 8 -4.59 5.14 -4.36
CA ASN A 8 -5.98 4.99 -3.93
C ASN A 8 -6.91 4.67 -5.11
N ASN A 9 -8.17 4.36 -4.80
CA ASN A 9 -9.17 4.00 -5.82
C ASN A 9 -9.59 5.14 -6.77
N ALA A 10 -9.25 6.39 -6.49
CA ALA A 10 -9.55 7.50 -7.40
C ALA A 10 -8.52 7.67 -8.54
N MET A 11 -7.35 7.01 -8.46
CA MET A 11 -6.34 7.04 -9.51
C MET A 11 -6.76 6.22 -10.74
N HIS A 12 -6.24 6.52 -11.93
CA HIS A 12 -6.52 5.77 -13.16
C HIS A 12 -5.67 4.50 -13.25
N ASP A 13 -6.23 3.41 -13.81
CA ASP A 13 -5.53 2.11 -13.96
C ASP A 13 -4.22 2.25 -14.74
N THR A 14 -4.22 3.03 -15.83
CA THR A 14 -3.03 3.25 -16.66
C THR A 14 -1.88 3.88 -15.89
N LEU A 15 -2.17 4.78 -14.94
CA LEU A 15 -1.17 5.37 -14.07
C LEU A 15 -0.65 4.35 -13.05
N ILE A 16 -1.55 3.56 -12.44
CA ILE A 16 -1.18 2.52 -11.47
C ILE A 16 -0.28 1.46 -12.14
N GLN A 17 -0.62 1.02 -13.35
CA GLN A 17 0.15 0.03 -14.11
C GLN A 17 1.54 0.53 -14.54
N ALA A 18 1.75 1.84 -14.63
CA ALA A 18 3.06 2.42 -14.94
C ALA A 18 4.02 2.45 -13.74
N ILE A 19 3.50 2.28 -12.52
CA ILE A 19 4.30 2.32 -11.29
C ILE A 19 4.85 0.91 -11.00
N PRO A 20 6.17 0.77 -10.70
CA PRO A 20 6.72 -0.50 -10.25
C PRO A 20 5.99 -1.03 -9.01
N HIS A 21 5.59 -2.31 -9.02
CA HIS A 21 4.77 -2.89 -7.94
C HIS A 21 5.48 -2.87 -6.58
N ASP A 22 6.82 -2.83 -6.55
CA ASP A 22 7.65 -2.74 -5.34
C ASP A 22 7.85 -1.30 -4.83
N ARG A 23 7.12 -0.34 -5.42
CA ARG A 23 7.10 1.08 -5.03
C ARG A 23 5.70 1.60 -4.69
N ILE A 24 4.69 0.73 -4.62
CA ILE A 24 3.31 1.10 -4.31
C ILE A 24 3.01 0.90 -2.82
N LEU A 25 2.32 1.87 -2.22
CA LEU A 25 1.70 1.79 -0.89
C LEU A 25 0.21 2.10 -1.01
N PRO A 26 -0.67 1.39 -0.30
CA PRO A 26 -2.11 1.65 -0.37
C PRO A 26 -2.50 2.84 0.50
N GLU A 27 -3.46 3.64 0.04
CA GLU A 27 -4.15 4.61 0.87
C GLU A 27 -5.65 4.64 0.55
N THR A 28 -6.43 5.11 1.52
CA THR A 28 -7.88 5.30 1.34
C THR A 28 -8.26 6.75 1.04
N ASP A 29 -7.38 7.72 1.32
CA ASP A 29 -7.67 9.16 1.27
C ASP A 29 -9.02 9.51 1.95
N PHE A 30 -9.38 8.81 3.02
CA PHE A 30 -10.66 9.03 3.72
C PHE A 30 -10.57 10.36 4.49
N PRO A 31 -11.60 11.23 4.46
CA PRO A 31 -12.98 11.01 3.98
C PRO A 31 -13.25 11.48 2.54
N ALA A 32 -12.26 11.54 1.66
CA ALA A 32 -12.46 11.99 0.28
C ALA A 32 -13.48 11.09 -0.44
N ARG A 33 -14.56 11.72 -0.92
CA ARG A 33 -15.73 11.04 -1.50
C ARG A 33 -15.40 10.22 -2.75
N LYS A 34 -14.32 10.55 -3.46
CA LYS A 34 -13.96 9.92 -4.75
C LYS A 34 -13.48 8.48 -4.62
N VAL A 35 -12.99 8.08 -3.43
CA VAL A 35 -12.37 6.75 -3.22
C VAL A 35 -13.39 5.67 -2.84
N ARG A 36 -14.66 6.06 -2.62
CA ARG A 36 -15.78 5.17 -2.24
C ARG A 36 -15.48 4.28 -1.02
N THR A 37 -14.61 4.73 -0.11
CA THR A 37 -14.33 4.07 1.17
C THR A 37 -15.29 4.59 2.23
N GLN A 38 -15.74 3.71 3.12
CA GLN A 38 -16.68 4.05 4.19
C GLN A 38 -15.97 4.33 5.51
N ARG A 39 -14.70 3.90 5.64
CA ARG A 39 -13.86 4.07 6.84
C ARG A 39 -12.38 4.16 6.48
N PRO A 40 -11.54 4.81 7.34
CA PRO A 40 -10.09 4.75 7.22
C PRO A 40 -9.59 3.31 7.19
N GLY A 41 -8.60 3.02 6.34
CA GLY A 41 -7.96 1.70 6.29
C GLY A 41 -8.79 0.60 5.62
N GLN A 42 -9.97 0.91 5.05
CA GLN A 42 -10.70 -0.02 4.18
C GLN A 42 -10.00 -0.16 2.81
N ILE A 43 -8.88 -0.87 2.80
CA ILE A 43 -8.02 -1.07 1.63
C ILE A 43 -8.44 -2.26 0.76
N GLU A 44 -9.37 -3.10 1.22
CA GLU A 44 -9.76 -4.34 0.52
C GLU A 44 -10.23 -4.10 -0.92
N PRO A 45 -11.03 -3.05 -1.24
CA PRO A 45 -11.40 -2.77 -2.63
C PRO A 45 -10.19 -2.38 -3.50
N LEU A 46 -9.17 -1.73 -2.91
CA LEU A 46 -7.94 -1.41 -3.62
C LEU A 46 -7.10 -2.68 -3.86
N GLU A 47 -6.99 -3.56 -2.86
CA GLU A 47 -6.28 -4.84 -3.01
C GLU A 47 -6.91 -5.73 -4.10
N GLU A 48 -8.25 -5.81 -4.16
CA GLU A 48 -8.98 -6.51 -5.22
C GLU A 48 -8.68 -5.90 -6.60
N ARG A 49 -8.68 -4.58 -6.71
CA ARG A 49 -8.32 -3.88 -7.94
C ARG A 49 -6.88 -4.17 -8.37
N LEU A 50 -5.92 -4.09 -7.45
CA LEU A 50 -4.51 -4.39 -7.73
C LEU A 50 -4.30 -5.87 -8.10
N SER A 51 -5.04 -6.78 -7.48
CA SER A 51 -5.05 -8.21 -7.82
C SER A 51 -5.44 -8.43 -9.28
N ASN A 52 -6.47 -7.74 -9.76
CA ASN A 52 -6.89 -7.78 -11.16
C ASN A 52 -5.84 -7.14 -12.09
N LEU A 53 -5.29 -5.97 -11.73
CA LEU A 53 -4.31 -5.26 -12.57
C LEU A 53 -2.97 -6.00 -12.69
N TRP A 54 -2.55 -6.70 -11.63
CA TRP A 54 -1.26 -7.39 -11.57
C TRP A 54 -1.36 -8.88 -11.90
N ASN A 55 -2.57 -9.41 -12.10
CA ASN A 55 -2.84 -10.83 -12.28
C ASN A 55 -2.23 -11.69 -11.15
N GLN A 56 -2.44 -11.25 -9.91
CA GLN A 56 -1.94 -11.87 -8.67
C GLN A 56 -3.08 -12.15 -7.71
N SER A 57 -2.93 -13.08 -6.78
CA SER A 57 -3.96 -13.29 -5.75
C SER A 57 -4.03 -12.10 -4.79
N GLY A 58 -5.19 -11.84 -4.20
CA GLY A 58 -5.35 -10.80 -3.16
C GLY A 58 -4.33 -10.95 -2.00
N PRO A 59 -4.09 -12.16 -1.47
CA PRO A 59 -3.04 -12.39 -0.47
C PRO A 59 -1.63 -12.02 -0.94
N ASP A 60 -1.27 -12.30 -2.19
CA ASP A 60 0.05 -11.96 -2.74
C ASP A 60 0.22 -10.43 -2.86
N VAL A 61 -0.83 -9.74 -3.32
CA VAL A 61 -0.87 -8.28 -3.37
C VAL A 61 -0.67 -7.72 -1.97
N ARG A 62 -1.46 -8.19 -0.99
CA ARG A 62 -1.35 -7.74 0.41
C ARG A 62 0.06 -7.95 0.97
N HIS A 63 0.64 -9.14 0.77
CA HIS A 63 2.00 -9.43 1.22
C HIS A 63 3.02 -8.49 0.57
N ARG A 64 2.87 -8.19 -0.73
CA ARG A 64 3.73 -7.22 -1.42
C ARG A 64 3.61 -5.82 -0.85
N LEU A 65 2.40 -5.33 -0.58
CA LEU A 65 2.18 -4.01 0.01
C LEU A 65 2.85 -3.88 1.39
N TRP A 66 2.77 -4.92 2.23
CA TRP A 66 3.48 -4.96 3.51
C TRP A 66 4.99 -4.98 3.34
N ARG A 67 5.53 -5.78 2.41
CA ARG A 67 6.97 -5.77 2.09
C ARG A 67 7.45 -4.39 1.63
N ASN A 68 6.65 -3.68 0.84
CA ASN A 68 6.97 -2.33 0.40
C ASN A 68 7.05 -1.35 1.59
N LEU A 69 6.06 -1.41 2.49
CA LEU A 69 6.05 -0.59 3.71
C LEU A 69 7.25 -0.90 4.61
N LYS A 70 7.53 -2.18 4.85
CA LYS A 70 8.69 -2.64 5.62
C LYS A 70 9.99 -2.12 5.03
N LYS A 71 10.16 -2.26 3.73
CA LYS A 71 11.37 -1.76 3.05
C LYS A 71 11.51 -0.25 3.17
N LEU A 72 10.43 0.51 2.95
CA LEU A 72 10.45 1.96 3.15
C LEU A 72 10.80 2.34 4.60
N ALA A 73 10.18 1.68 5.57
CA ALA A 73 10.39 1.96 6.99
C ALA A 73 11.85 1.71 7.41
N ILE A 74 12.46 0.63 6.92
CA ILE A 74 13.88 0.32 7.17
C ILE A 74 14.79 1.32 6.44
N ASP A 75 14.59 1.52 5.13
CA ASP A 75 15.47 2.35 4.30
C ASP A 75 15.45 3.84 4.71
N SER A 76 14.34 4.30 5.28
CA SER A 76 14.19 5.68 5.78
C SER A 76 14.61 5.87 7.24
N GLY A 77 14.87 4.79 7.98
CA GLY A 77 15.07 4.81 9.44
C GLY A 77 13.79 5.02 10.25
N ALA A 78 12.62 5.18 9.60
CA ALA A 78 11.35 5.37 10.30
C ALA A 78 10.99 4.20 11.23
N ILE A 79 11.47 2.99 10.92
CA ILE A 79 11.25 1.79 11.75
C ILE A 79 11.68 1.99 13.21
N GLU A 80 12.72 2.79 13.47
CA GLU A 80 13.25 3.07 14.82
C GLU A 80 12.37 4.05 15.62
N THR A 81 11.47 4.76 14.94
CA THR A 81 10.60 5.78 15.53
C THR A 81 9.14 5.33 15.66
N LEU A 82 8.79 4.18 15.06
CA LEU A 82 7.47 3.59 15.21
C LEU A 82 7.30 3.07 16.65
N PRO A 83 6.08 3.10 17.21
CA PRO A 83 5.79 2.38 18.44
C PRO A 83 6.19 0.90 18.30
N GLU A 84 6.79 0.32 19.34
CA GLU A 84 7.37 -1.04 19.31
C GLU A 84 6.40 -2.08 18.70
N HIS A 85 5.16 -2.12 19.19
CA HIS A 85 4.14 -3.03 18.67
C HIS A 85 3.81 -2.85 17.18
N VAL A 86 3.96 -1.65 16.62
CA VAL A 86 3.77 -1.38 15.19
C VAL A 86 5.00 -1.83 14.40
N ALA A 87 6.20 -1.54 14.91
CA ALA A 87 7.44 -1.99 14.30
C ALA A 87 7.48 -3.52 14.21
N ASP A 88 7.06 -4.23 15.26
CA ASP A 88 6.97 -5.69 15.28
C ASP A 88 6.04 -6.24 14.18
N ILE A 89 4.87 -5.62 13.99
CA ILE A 89 3.93 -6.00 12.92
C ILE A 89 4.57 -5.81 11.54
N VAL A 90 5.23 -4.66 11.32
CA VAL A 90 5.89 -4.34 10.05
C VAL A 90 7.07 -5.28 9.79
N VAL A 91 7.78 -5.72 10.82
CA VAL A 91 8.91 -6.66 10.69
C VAL A 91 8.44 -8.11 10.52
N ALA A 92 7.33 -8.51 11.13
CA ALA A 92 6.78 -9.86 11.03
C ALA A 92 6.11 -10.17 9.67
N THR A 93 5.81 -9.13 8.88
CA THR A 93 5.22 -9.24 7.53
C THR A 93 6.26 -9.39 6.41
#